data_AF-A0A562PGV4-F1
#
_entry.id   AF-A0A562PGV4-F1
#
_cell.length_a   1.000
_cell.length_b   1.000
_cell.length_c   1.000
_cell.angle_alpha   90.00
_cell.angle_beta   90.00
_cell.angle_gamma   90.00
#
_symmetry.space_group_name_H-M   'P 1'
#
loop_
_entity.id
_entity.type
_entity.pdbx_description
1 polymer ?
#
loop_
_entity_poly.entity_id
_entity_poly.type
_entity_poly.pdbx_seq_one_letter_code
_entity_poly.pdbx_strand_id
1 'polypeptide(L)'
;MNPEAKLQAKLQERLLLARAVPGDRLLLADATLQAALDGTRPLSPAELAALNGSPVTLRRFRTLALARRQGAWQTSSGMLRAADSGALPMLATDDGLWALHFVPDGEGWQVVLTLDAAAPPAASLLRERPLLRVTDGAGAIVLQGRLDADGECERPWPFALAPARHFQQHGATFAVTALR
;
A
#
# COMPACT_ATOMS: atom_id res chain seq x y z
N MET A 1 -12.35 -2.79 -27.38
CA MET A 1 -12.24 -1.33 -27.11
C MET A 1 -11.15 -0.76 -28.03
N ASN A 2 -11.49 0.10 -28.98
CA ASN A 2 -10.59 0.60 -30.04
C ASN A 2 -9.43 1.44 -29.42
N PRO A 3 -8.15 1.19 -29.76
CA PRO A 3 -7.01 1.99 -29.31
C PRO A 3 -7.12 3.48 -29.64
N GLU A 4 -7.78 3.87 -30.73
CA GLU A 4 -8.01 5.28 -31.10
C GLU A 4 -8.96 5.97 -30.11
N ALA A 5 -10.02 5.29 -29.68
CA ALA A 5 -10.96 5.81 -28.69
C ALA A 5 -10.27 6.06 -27.33
N LYS A 6 -9.31 5.22 -26.96
CA LYS A 6 -8.48 5.42 -25.74
C LYS A 6 -7.55 6.62 -25.88
N LEU A 7 -6.95 6.84 -27.05
CA LEU A 7 -6.09 8.00 -27.30
C LEU A 7 -6.89 9.30 -27.27
N GLN A 8 -8.06 9.31 -27.90
CA GLN A 8 -8.95 10.46 -27.95
C GLN A 8 -9.47 10.85 -26.55
N ALA A 9 -9.85 9.86 -25.73
CA ALA A 9 -10.23 10.10 -24.34
C ALA A 9 -9.09 10.70 -23.51
N LYS A 10 -7.85 10.21 -23.66
CA LYS A 10 -6.66 10.76 -22.98
C LYS A 10 -6.34 12.20 -23.41
N LEU A 11 -6.52 12.50 -24.70
CA LEU A 11 -6.30 13.85 -25.24
C LEU A 11 -7.37 14.83 -24.73
N GLN A 12 -8.64 14.40 -24.71
CA GLN A 12 -9.75 15.18 -24.14
C GLN A 12 -9.55 15.43 -22.64
N GLU A 13 -9.17 14.42 -21.88
CA GLU A 13 -8.85 14.55 -20.44
C GLU A 13 -7.77 15.62 -20.23
N ARG A 14 -6.67 15.57 -20.99
CA ARG A 14 -5.58 16.55 -20.90
C ARG A 14 -6.03 17.97 -21.23
N LEU A 15 -6.87 18.15 -22.24
CA LEU A 15 -7.39 19.47 -22.64
C LEU A 15 -8.33 20.06 -21.59
N LEU A 16 -9.19 19.24 -20.99
CA LEU A 16 -10.09 19.65 -19.92
C LEU A 16 -9.32 20.02 -18.65
N LEU A 17 -8.30 19.23 -18.29
CA LEU A 17 -7.47 19.51 -17.11
C LEU A 17 -6.63 20.78 -17.25
N ALA A 18 -6.19 21.15 -18.46
CA ALA A 18 -5.41 22.37 -18.71
C ALA A 18 -6.25 23.66 -18.65
N ARG A 19 -7.58 23.57 -18.83
CA ARG A 19 -8.47 24.72 -18.91
C ARG A 19 -9.05 25.08 -17.54
N ALA A 20 -8.76 26.27 -17.04
CA ALA A 20 -9.59 26.90 -16.01
C ALA A 20 -10.84 27.47 -16.69
N VAL A 21 -12.02 26.99 -16.33
CA VAL A 21 -13.31 27.50 -16.81
C VAL A 21 -13.92 28.35 -15.71
N PRO A 22 -14.02 29.69 -15.88
CA PRO A 22 -14.65 30.55 -14.90
C PRO A 22 -16.10 30.12 -14.62
N GLY A 23 -16.45 29.94 -13.35
CA GLY A 23 -17.79 29.55 -12.93
C GLY A 23 -18.11 28.05 -12.96
N ASP A 24 -17.15 27.19 -13.34
CA ASP A 24 -17.32 25.73 -13.25
C ASP A 24 -17.43 25.29 -11.78
N ARG A 25 -18.30 24.31 -11.53
CA ARG A 25 -18.64 23.81 -10.18
C ARG A 25 -18.60 22.30 -10.17
N LEU A 26 -18.46 21.74 -8.97
CA LEU A 26 -18.53 20.30 -8.78
C LEU A 26 -19.95 19.80 -9.11
N LEU A 27 -20.07 18.97 -10.15
CA LEU A 27 -21.35 18.46 -10.64
C LEU A 27 -21.74 17.11 -10.03
N LEU A 28 -20.76 16.39 -9.47
CA LEU A 28 -20.97 15.08 -8.83
C LEU A 28 -20.49 15.13 -7.38
N ALA A 29 -21.27 14.56 -6.46
CA ALA A 29 -20.89 14.43 -5.07
C ALA A 29 -19.71 13.46 -4.91
N ASP A 30 -18.83 13.72 -3.94
CA ASP A 30 -17.67 12.85 -3.65
C ASP A 30 -18.09 11.39 -3.38
N ALA A 31 -19.22 11.16 -2.70
CA ALA A 31 -19.74 9.82 -2.44
C ALA A 31 -20.05 9.04 -3.74
N THR A 32 -20.58 9.72 -4.76
CA THR A 32 -20.83 9.13 -6.07
C THR A 32 -19.52 8.83 -6.81
N LEU A 33 -18.56 9.75 -6.75
CA LEU A 33 -17.23 9.57 -7.35
C LEU A 33 -16.46 8.42 -6.68
N GLN A 34 -16.55 8.29 -5.37
CA GLN A 34 -15.93 7.20 -4.60
C GLN A 34 -16.60 5.85 -4.91
N ALA A 35 -17.93 5.76 -4.88
CA ALA A 35 -18.63 4.52 -5.23
C ALA A 35 -18.29 4.02 -6.65
N ALA A 36 -18.08 4.94 -7.59
CA ALA A 36 -17.59 4.62 -8.93
C ALA A 36 -16.14 4.12 -8.95
N LEU A 37 -15.24 4.72 -8.16
CA LEU A 37 -13.86 4.26 -8.01
C LEU A 37 -13.78 2.91 -7.29
N ASP A 38 -14.70 2.64 -6.35
CA ASP A 38 -14.82 1.40 -5.60
C ASP A 38 -15.44 0.25 -6.41
N GLY A 39 -16.08 0.56 -7.53
CA GLY A 39 -16.80 -0.42 -8.35
C GLY A 39 -18.11 -0.89 -7.73
N THR A 40 -18.53 -0.30 -6.62
CA THR A 40 -19.80 -0.61 -5.93
C THR A 40 -21.00 -0.08 -6.70
N ARG A 41 -20.79 0.96 -7.53
CA ARG A 41 -21.82 1.51 -8.43
C ARG A 41 -21.18 2.09 -9.69
N PRO A 42 -21.55 1.62 -10.89
CA PRO A 42 -21.09 2.26 -12.13
C PRO A 42 -21.74 3.66 -12.29
N LEU A 43 -21.00 4.60 -12.88
CA LEU A 43 -21.56 5.89 -13.28
C LEU A 43 -22.59 5.70 -14.39
N SER A 44 -23.75 6.33 -14.25
CA SER A 44 -24.76 6.40 -15.30
C SER A 44 -24.25 7.23 -16.50
N PRO A 45 -24.88 7.11 -17.69
CA PRO A 45 -24.52 7.93 -18.84
C PRO A 45 -24.57 9.44 -18.58
N ALA A 46 -25.53 9.91 -17.77
CA ALA A 46 -25.64 11.31 -17.38
C ALA A 46 -24.50 11.76 -16.45
N GLU A 47 -24.10 10.91 -15.50
CA GLU A 47 -22.97 11.19 -14.59
C GLU A 47 -21.62 11.14 -15.34
N LEU A 48 -21.47 10.24 -16.31
CA LEU A 48 -20.31 10.21 -17.19
C LEU A 48 -20.23 11.48 -18.06
N ALA A 49 -21.36 11.97 -18.56
CA ALA A 49 -21.41 13.24 -19.29
C ALA A 49 -21.04 14.42 -18.38
N ALA A 50 -21.53 14.45 -17.13
CA ALA A 50 -21.19 15.47 -16.15
C ALA A 50 -19.69 15.44 -15.77
N LEU A 51 -19.11 14.25 -15.59
CA LEU A 51 -17.69 14.07 -15.30
C LEU A 51 -16.80 14.58 -16.45
N ASN A 52 -17.16 14.30 -17.70
CA ASN A 52 -16.41 14.74 -18.88
C ASN A 52 -16.68 16.21 -19.25
N GLY A 53 -17.81 16.77 -18.83
CA GLY A 53 -18.21 18.15 -19.12
C GLY A 53 -17.63 19.20 -18.16
N SER A 54 -17.20 18.80 -16.96
CA SER A 54 -16.71 19.70 -15.91
C SER A 54 -15.24 19.42 -15.55
N PRO A 55 -14.31 20.31 -15.94
CA PRO A 55 -12.91 20.26 -15.49
C PRO A 55 -12.74 20.14 -13.97
N VAL A 56 -13.55 20.84 -13.17
CA VAL A 56 -13.50 20.77 -11.69
C VAL A 56 -13.88 19.37 -11.19
N THR A 57 -14.95 18.79 -11.73
CA THR A 57 -15.40 17.44 -11.37
C THR A 57 -14.38 16.38 -11.79
N LEU A 58 -13.78 16.52 -12.97
CA LEU A 58 -12.73 15.63 -13.46
C LEU A 58 -11.45 15.70 -12.61
N ARG A 59 -11.02 16.91 -12.23
CA ARG A 59 -9.91 17.12 -11.30
C ARG A 59 -10.20 16.46 -9.95
N ARG A 60 -11.42 16.65 -9.41
CA ARG A 60 -11.82 16.04 -8.14
C ARG A 60 -11.80 14.51 -8.21
N PHE A 61 -12.34 13.93 -9.27
CA PHE A 61 -12.30 12.48 -9.50
C PHE A 61 -10.86 11.96 -9.59
N ARG A 62 -9.96 12.68 -10.29
CA ARG A 62 -8.53 12.33 -10.35
C ARG A 62 -7.86 12.42 -8.99
N THR A 63 -8.14 13.45 -8.19
CA THR A 63 -7.63 13.57 -6.81
C THR A 63 -8.08 12.40 -5.94
N LEU A 64 -9.36 12.03 -6.00
CA LEU A 64 -9.89 10.87 -5.27
C LEU A 64 -9.27 9.55 -5.75
N ALA A 65 -9.07 9.38 -7.06
CA ALA A 65 -8.40 8.21 -7.64
C ALA A 65 -6.92 8.12 -7.22
N LEU A 66 -6.22 9.26 -7.14
CA LEU A 66 -4.85 9.33 -6.64
C LEU A 66 -4.78 9.05 -5.15
N ALA A 67 -5.67 9.62 -4.34
CA ALA A 67 -5.77 9.34 -2.91
C ALA A 67 -6.04 7.86 -2.65
N ARG A 68 -6.92 7.23 -3.43
CA ARG A 68 -7.15 5.77 -3.41
C ARG A 68 -5.88 4.99 -3.73
N ARG A 69 -5.14 5.37 -4.78
CA ARG A 69 -3.89 4.70 -5.17
C ARG A 69 -2.78 4.89 -4.13
N GLN A 70 -2.75 6.04 -3.47
CA GLN A 70 -1.79 6.36 -2.42
C GLN A 70 -2.16 5.70 -1.08
N GLY A 71 -3.44 5.37 -0.85
CA GLY A 71 -3.94 4.68 0.35
C GLY A 71 -4.06 3.16 0.23
N ALA A 72 -3.75 2.55 -0.91
CA ALA A 72 -3.89 1.10 -1.11
C ALA A 72 -2.53 0.40 -1.19
N TRP A 73 -1.62 0.67 -0.25
CA TRP A 73 -0.48 -0.23 -0.08
C TRP A 73 -1.02 -1.65 0.19
N GLN A 74 -0.47 -2.66 -0.48
CA GLN A 74 -0.92 -4.05 -0.35
C GLN A 74 0.21 -5.01 -0.01
N THR A 75 1.41 -4.80 -0.57
CA THR A 75 2.55 -5.66 -0.32
C THR A 75 3.87 -4.94 -0.54
N SER A 76 4.88 -5.36 0.22
CA SER A 76 6.30 -4.97 0.09
C SER A 76 7.15 -6.22 0.26
N SER A 77 8.27 -6.31 -0.44
CA SER A 77 9.25 -7.39 -0.28
C SER A 77 10.60 -6.84 0.14
N GLY A 78 11.43 -7.67 0.78
CA GLY A 78 12.82 -7.36 1.05
C GLY A 78 13.68 -8.61 1.01
N MET A 79 14.99 -8.40 1.07
CA MET A 79 15.99 -9.47 0.96
C MET A 79 17.05 -9.31 2.04
N LEU A 80 17.44 -10.45 2.62
CA LEU A 80 18.62 -10.56 3.48
C LEU A 80 19.86 -10.22 2.65
N ARG A 81 20.42 -9.03 2.89
CA ARG A 81 21.72 -8.65 2.32
C ARG A 81 22.80 -9.14 3.28
N ALA A 82 23.80 -9.81 2.72
CA ALA A 82 24.86 -10.56 3.41
C ALA A 82 25.12 -10.08 4.85
N ALA A 83 24.66 -10.86 5.83
CA ALA A 83 25.00 -10.65 7.24
C ALA A 83 26.40 -11.23 7.48
N ASP A 84 27.42 -10.40 7.28
CA ASP A 84 28.85 -10.77 7.35
C ASP A 84 29.29 -11.28 8.75
N SER A 85 28.43 -11.11 9.77
CA SER A 85 28.74 -11.41 11.17
C SER A 85 27.74 -12.35 11.88
N GLY A 86 26.81 -12.98 11.15
CA GLY A 86 25.83 -13.92 11.72
C GLY A 86 24.73 -13.30 12.61
N ALA A 87 24.90 -12.05 13.05
CA ALA A 87 23.86 -11.26 13.70
C ALA A 87 22.98 -10.57 12.65
N LEU A 88 21.67 -10.82 12.70
CA LEU A 88 20.68 -10.15 11.87
C LEU A 88 19.78 -9.27 12.77
N PRO A 89 20.17 -8.02 13.05
CA PRO A 89 19.38 -7.16 13.93
C PRO A 89 18.11 -6.64 13.23
N MET A 90 18.15 -6.49 11.89
CA MET A 90 17.05 -5.92 11.13
C MET A 90 17.07 -6.34 9.66
N LEU A 91 15.88 -6.46 9.06
CA LEU A 91 15.63 -6.50 7.62
C LEU A 91 14.73 -5.34 7.20
N ALA A 92 14.96 -4.75 6.03
CA ALA A 92 14.09 -3.72 5.48
C ALA A 92 13.49 -4.16 4.14
N THR A 93 12.30 -3.69 3.82
CA THR A 93 11.72 -3.86 2.48
C THR A 93 12.42 -2.97 1.47
N ASP A 94 12.45 -3.37 0.21
CA ASP A 94 13.16 -2.66 -0.86
C ASP A 94 12.57 -1.26 -1.14
N ASP A 95 11.30 -1.05 -0.79
CA ASP A 95 10.61 0.24 -0.87
C ASP A 95 10.81 1.11 0.38
N GLY A 96 11.54 0.62 1.39
CA GLY A 96 11.83 1.34 2.63
C GLY A 96 10.62 1.50 3.57
N LEU A 97 9.47 0.91 3.24
CA LEU A 97 8.24 1.11 4.00
C LEU A 97 8.22 0.35 5.33
N TRP A 98 8.88 -0.80 5.39
CA TRP A 98 8.85 -1.69 6.56
C TRP A 98 10.24 -2.09 7.00
N ALA A 99 10.40 -2.21 8.32
CA ALA A 99 11.53 -2.86 8.95
C ALA A 99 11.06 -4.03 9.82
N LEU A 100 11.76 -5.15 9.77
CA LEU A 100 11.64 -6.27 10.69
C LEU A 100 12.84 -6.26 11.61
N HIS A 101 12.63 -5.96 12.88
CA HIS A 101 13.63 -6.04 13.92
C HIS A 101 13.58 -7.39 14.61
N PHE A 102 14.74 -7.91 14.98
CA PHE A 102 14.88 -9.16 15.72
C PHE A 102 15.58 -8.90 17.05
N VAL A 103 14.86 -9.10 18.14
CA VAL A 103 15.33 -8.82 19.51
C VAL A 103 15.49 -10.15 20.26
N PRO A 104 16.64 -10.43 20.87
CA PRO A 104 16.78 -11.60 21.75
C PRO A 104 15.81 -11.51 22.95
N ASP A 105 15.11 -12.59 23.26
CA ASP A 105 14.21 -12.69 24.42
C ASP A 105 14.39 -14.04 25.12
N GLY A 106 15.15 -14.05 26.21
CA GLY A 106 15.54 -15.28 26.92
C GLY A 106 16.32 -16.24 26.02
N GLU A 107 15.83 -17.46 25.86
CA GLU A 107 16.38 -18.47 24.92
C GLU A 107 15.83 -18.32 23.49
N GLY A 108 14.90 -17.39 23.27
CA GLY A 108 14.21 -17.17 22.01
C GLY A 108 14.48 -15.81 21.40
N TRP A 109 13.60 -15.44 20.48
CA TRP A 109 13.63 -14.18 19.77
C TRP A 109 12.23 -13.57 19.73
N GLN A 110 12.18 -12.25 19.68
CA GLN A 110 11.00 -11.47 19.36
C GLN A 110 11.21 -10.83 17.99
N VAL A 111 10.16 -10.83 17.17
CA VAL A 111 10.14 -10.14 15.89
C VAL A 111 9.19 -8.96 15.98
N VAL A 112 9.67 -7.80 15.55
CA VAL A 112 8.92 -6.54 15.54
C VAL A 112 8.87 -6.02 14.12
N LEU A 113 7.67 -5.85 13.59
CA LEU A 113 7.43 -5.18 12.31
C LEU A 113 7.16 -3.70 12.59
N THR A 114 7.99 -2.82 12.06
CA THR A 114 7.87 -1.36 12.21
C THR A 114 7.57 -0.72 10.86
N LEU A 115 6.63 0.22 10.86
CA LEU A 115 6.27 1.06 9.71
C LEU A 115 7.14 2.33 9.68
N ASP A 116 7.71 2.68 8.52
CA ASP A 116 8.34 4.00 8.36
C ASP A 116 7.27 5.10 8.38
N ALA A 117 7.27 5.92 9.43
CA ALA A 117 6.34 7.03 9.61
C ALA A 117 6.46 8.12 8.52
N ALA A 118 7.61 8.22 7.85
CA ALA A 118 7.81 9.16 6.76
C ALA A 118 7.25 8.64 5.42
N ALA A 119 6.89 7.36 5.34
CA ALA A 119 6.44 6.78 4.09
C ALA A 119 5.03 7.30 3.71
N PRO A 120 4.77 7.58 2.42
CA PRO A 120 3.49 8.11 1.97
C PRO A 120 2.22 7.38 2.44
N PRO A 121 2.16 6.03 2.51
CA PRO A 121 0.96 5.34 2.98
C PRO A 121 0.85 5.25 4.52
N ALA A 122 1.84 5.71 5.29
CA ALA A 122 1.92 5.44 6.73
C ALA A 122 0.69 5.93 7.51
N ALA A 123 0.23 7.15 7.25
CA ALA A 123 -0.93 7.73 7.92
C ALA A 123 -2.24 6.96 7.65
N SER A 124 -2.38 6.35 6.47
CA SER A 124 -3.55 5.50 6.15
C SER A 124 -3.41 4.13 6.84
N LEU A 125 -2.23 3.53 6.81
CA LEU A 125 -1.96 2.24 7.48
C LEU A 125 -2.16 2.29 8.99
N LEU A 126 -1.71 3.37 9.66
CA LEU A 126 -1.94 3.59 11.09
C LEU A 126 -3.41 3.81 11.44
N ARG A 127 -4.19 4.42 10.55
CA ARG A 127 -5.62 4.65 10.78
C ARG A 127 -6.44 3.38 10.57
N GLU A 128 -6.15 2.65 9.50
CA GLU A 128 -6.91 1.47 9.07
C GLU A 128 -6.51 0.21 9.85
N ARG A 129 -5.28 0.17 10.36
CA ARG A 129 -4.69 -0.94 11.12
C ARG A 129 -5.01 -2.29 10.49
N PRO A 130 -4.72 -2.49 9.18
CA PRO A 130 -5.04 -3.74 8.50
C PRO A 130 -4.36 -4.92 9.18
N LEU A 131 -4.92 -6.12 9.01
CA LEU A 131 -4.23 -7.33 9.43
C LEU A 131 -3.05 -7.56 8.50
N LEU A 132 -1.84 -7.49 9.02
CA LEU A 132 -0.60 -7.69 8.28
C LEU A 132 -0.13 -9.13 8.44
N ARG A 133 0.48 -9.66 7.38
CA ARG A 133 1.20 -10.93 7.37
C ARG A 133 2.60 -10.71 6.82
N VAL A 134 3.57 -11.25 7.53
CA VAL A 134 4.96 -11.35 7.11
C VAL A 134 5.24 -12.82 6.78
N THR A 135 5.79 -13.07 5.59
CA THR A 135 6.22 -14.41 5.17
C THR A 135 7.69 -14.42 4.80
N ASP A 136 8.36 -15.57 4.99
CA ASP A 136 9.69 -15.81 4.40
C ASP A 136 9.61 -16.18 2.90
N GLY A 137 10.77 -16.40 2.28
CA GLY A 137 10.87 -16.77 0.87
C GLY A 137 10.34 -18.18 0.54
N ALA A 138 10.07 -19.02 1.55
CA ALA A 138 9.39 -20.31 1.39
C ALA A 138 7.87 -20.21 1.65
N GLY A 139 7.36 -19.03 2.04
CA GLY A 139 5.95 -18.77 2.32
C GLY A 139 5.53 -19.08 3.75
N ALA A 140 6.45 -19.44 4.65
CA ALA A 140 6.10 -19.65 6.06
C ALA A 140 5.79 -18.31 6.74
N ILE A 141 4.80 -18.30 7.63
CA ILE A 141 4.39 -17.08 8.34
C ILE A 141 5.39 -16.79 9.46
N VAL A 142 6.08 -15.66 9.34
CA VAL A 142 7.01 -15.15 10.35
C VAL A 142 6.25 -14.38 11.43
N LEU A 143 5.27 -13.56 11.01
CA LEU A 143 4.46 -12.72 11.89
C LEU A 143 3.08 -12.50 11.26
N GLN A 144 2.04 -12.49 12.08
CA GLN A 144 0.72 -12.02 11.67
C GLN A 144 0.07 -11.20 12.80
N GLY A 145 -0.41 -10.01 12.48
CA GLY A 145 -0.98 -9.09 13.47
C GLY A 145 -1.34 -7.73 12.91
N ARG A 146 -1.80 -6.82 13.78
CA ARG A 146 -2.14 -5.45 13.42
C ARG A 146 -1.13 -4.51 14.08
N LEU A 147 -0.84 -3.39 13.44
CA LEU A 147 -0.03 -2.33 14.04
C LEU A 147 -0.70 -1.79 15.30
N ASP A 148 0.07 -1.39 16.29
CA ASP A 148 -0.35 -0.61 17.44
C ASP A 148 -0.41 0.91 17.13
N ALA A 149 -0.41 1.74 18.17
CA ALA A 149 -0.46 3.20 18.03
C ALA A 149 0.87 3.80 17.54
N ASP A 150 1.98 3.11 17.77
CA ASP A 150 3.33 3.55 17.41
C ASP A 150 3.73 3.06 16.02
N GLY A 151 2.91 2.21 15.39
CA GLY A 151 3.16 1.66 14.06
C GLY A 151 3.96 0.38 14.10
N GLU A 152 3.88 -0.35 15.21
CA GLU A 152 4.62 -1.58 15.44
C GLU A 152 3.69 -2.79 15.57
N CYS A 153 4.18 -3.95 15.20
CA CYS A 153 3.52 -5.22 15.49
C CYS A 153 4.56 -6.24 15.95
N GLU A 154 4.39 -6.72 17.18
CA GLU A 154 5.32 -7.64 17.80
C GLU A 154 4.75 -9.03 17.94
N ARG A 155 5.58 -10.06 17.70
CA ARG A 155 5.26 -11.45 17.99
C ARG A 155 6.51 -12.20 18.48
N PRO A 156 6.32 -13.25 19.29
CA PRO A 156 7.37 -14.25 19.49
C PRO A 156 7.80 -14.82 18.15
N TRP A 157 9.11 -14.99 17.98
CA TRP A 157 9.67 -15.65 16.81
C TRP A 157 9.20 -17.11 16.75
N PRO A 158 8.58 -17.55 15.65
CA PRO A 158 7.86 -18.84 15.64
C PRO A 158 8.75 -20.04 15.31
N PHE A 159 10.04 -19.84 15.03
CA PHE A 159 10.94 -20.89 14.55
C PHE A 159 12.04 -21.22 15.56
N ALA A 160 12.52 -22.46 15.53
CA ALA A 160 13.60 -22.91 16.40
C ALA A 160 14.97 -22.34 16.00
N LEU A 161 15.17 -22.03 14.71
CA LEU A 161 16.41 -21.47 14.21
C LEU A 161 16.45 -19.96 14.45
N ALA A 162 17.64 -19.43 14.74
CA ALA A 162 17.84 -17.98 14.81
C ALA A 162 17.46 -17.29 13.47
N PRO A 163 16.94 -16.04 13.50
CA PRO A 163 16.41 -15.37 12.32
C PRO A 163 17.33 -15.37 11.09
N ALA A 164 18.61 -15.04 11.28
CA ALA A 164 19.59 -15.03 10.20
C ALA A 164 19.66 -16.38 9.46
N ARG A 165 19.80 -17.47 10.23
CA ARG A 165 19.93 -18.83 9.71
C ARG A 165 18.64 -19.31 9.07
N HIS A 166 17.49 -18.97 9.65
CA HIS A 166 16.19 -19.27 9.08
C HIS A 166 16.05 -18.64 7.69
N PHE A 167 16.20 -17.32 7.56
CA PHE A 167 16.04 -16.66 6.27
C PHE A 167 17.05 -17.17 5.22
N GLN A 168 18.31 -17.44 5.60
CA GLN A 168 19.30 -18.03 4.69
C GLN A 168 18.84 -19.38 4.12
N GLN A 169 18.20 -20.23 4.93
CA GLN A 169 17.69 -21.53 4.51
C GLN A 169 16.39 -21.45 3.71
N HIS A 170 15.65 -20.34 3.83
CA HIS A 170 14.31 -20.16 3.26
C HIS A 170 14.26 -19.04 2.22
N GLY A 171 15.25 -18.99 1.33
CA GLY A 171 15.26 -18.13 0.14
C GLY A 171 15.79 -16.72 0.32
N ALA A 172 16.26 -16.38 1.53
CA ALA A 172 16.86 -15.09 1.87
C ALA A 172 15.97 -13.87 1.58
N THR A 173 14.65 -14.06 1.47
CA THR A 173 13.68 -13.01 1.18
C THR A 173 12.54 -13.04 2.20
N PHE A 174 11.79 -11.94 2.25
CA PHE A 174 10.56 -11.84 3.00
C PHE A 174 9.57 -10.92 2.28
N ALA A 175 8.30 -11.05 2.63
CA ALA A 175 7.25 -10.17 2.16
C ALA A 175 6.32 -9.76 3.30
N VAL A 176 5.89 -8.49 3.29
CA VAL A 176 4.85 -7.94 4.16
C VAL A 176 3.62 -7.71 3.29
N THR A 177 2.45 -8.20 3.71
CA THR A 177 1.21 -8.12 2.93
C THR A 177 0.04 -7.73 3.83
N ALA A 178 -0.81 -6.81 3.37
CA ALA A 178 -2.09 -6.53 3.98
C ALA A 178 -3.11 -7.63 3.62
N LEU A 179 -3.72 -8.25 4.62
CA LEU A 179 -4.84 -9.17 4.48
C LEU A 179 -6.15 -8.39 4.51
N ARG A 180 -7.04 -8.71 3.56
CA ARG A 180 -8.41 -8.21 3.50
C ARG A 180 -9.37 -9.11 4.26
#